data_AF-A0A1E5WH93-F1
#
_entry.id   AF-A0A1E5WH93-F1
#
_cell.length_a   1.000
_cell.length_b   1.000
_cell.length_c   1.000
_cell.angle_alpha   90.00
_cell.angle_beta   90.00
_cell.angle_gamma   90.00
#
_symmetry.space_group_name_H-M   'P 1'
#
loop_
_entity.id
_entity.type
_entity.pdbx_description
1 polymer ?
#
loop_
_entity_poly.entity_id
_entity_poly.type
_entity_poly.pdbx_seq_one_letter_code
_entity_poly.pdbx_strand_id
1 'polypeptide(L)'
;MDDLEPSISRTRIRAILDAGNALVGQRVVVAVWVVAGREQGRGAFAFIAVSDGSCPAVLQVVVEAAVLHGAPLARLTPMGTFVLLEGEL
;
A
#
# COMPACT_ATOMS: atom_id res chain seq x y z
N MET A 1 20.44 -20.09 -16.83
CA MET A 1 19.00 -19.91 -17.01
C MET A 1 18.37 -20.11 -15.64
N ASP A 2 18.51 -19.11 -14.77
CA ASP A 2 17.92 -19.00 -13.42
C ASP A 2 18.21 -17.56 -12.97
N ASP A 3 17.51 -16.61 -13.59
CA ASP A 3 17.58 -15.18 -13.29
C ASP A 3 16.17 -14.73 -12.85
N LEU A 4 15.59 -15.51 -11.92
CA LEU A 4 14.29 -15.20 -11.35
C LEU A 4 14.53 -14.17 -10.24
N GLU A 5 13.95 -12.97 -10.41
CA GLU A 5 13.95 -11.92 -9.40
C GLU A 5 13.66 -12.50 -8.00
N PRO A 6 14.38 -12.04 -6.96
CA PRO A 6 14.22 -12.58 -5.61
C PRO A 6 12.77 -12.45 -5.16
N SER A 7 12.25 -13.50 -4.54
CA SER A 7 10.88 -13.53 -4.04
C SER A 7 10.68 -12.42 -3.00
N ILE A 8 10.01 -11.33 -3.39
CA ILE A 8 9.57 -10.30 -2.47
C ILE A 8 8.65 -10.95 -1.43
N SER A 9 9.10 -10.99 -0.17
CA SER A 9 8.32 -11.51 0.94
C SER A 9 7.23 -10.50 1.29
N ARG A 10 5.99 -10.80 0.88
CA ARG A 10 4.84 -9.95 1.13
C ARG A 10 4.24 -10.24 2.50
N THR A 11 3.87 -9.19 3.22
CA THR A 11 3.13 -9.28 4.48
C THR A 11 1.64 -9.17 4.20
N ARG A 12 0.82 -10.01 4.84
CA ARG A 12 -0.65 -9.92 4.74
C ARG A 12 -1.17 -8.82 5.67
N ILE A 13 -2.22 -8.12 5.27
CA ILE A 13 -2.87 -7.10 6.11
C ILE A 13 -3.34 -7.72 7.43
N ARG A 14 -3.90 -8.93 7.41
CA ARG A 14 -4.29 -9.63 8.64
C ARG A 14 -3.12 -9.78 9.62
N ALA A 15 -1.94 -10.15 9.13
CA ALA A 15 -0.75 -10.31 9.98
C ALA A 15 -0.25 -8.98 10.54
N ILE A 16 -0.35 -7.90 9.74
CA ILE A 16 -0.04 -6.54 10.21
C ILE A 16 -0.97 -6.15 11.37
N LEU A 17 -2.28 -6.38 11.21
CA LEU A 17 -3.26 -6.06 12.23
C LEU A 17 -3.11 -6.91 13.49
N ASP A 18 -2.83 -8.21 13.35
CA ASP A 18 -2.59 -9.11 14.48
C ASP A 18 -1.29 -8.75 15.24
N ALA A 19 -0.26 -8.24 14.54
CA ALA A 19 0.99 -7.81 15.16
C ALA A 19 0.87 -6.47 15.90
N GLY A 20 -0.11 -5.64 15.55
CA GLY A 20 -0.37 -4.34 16.17
C GLY A 20 0.89 -3.47 16.20
N ASN A 21 1.27 -3.00 17.39
CA ASN A 21 2.40 -2.10 17.59
C ASN A 21 3.78 -2.74 17.36
N ALA A 22 3.88 -4.06 17.20
CA ALA A 22 5.18 -4.73 17.03
C ALA A 22 5.87 -4.37 15.70
N LEU A 23 5.12 -3.89 14.71
CA LEU A 23 5.65 -3.54 13.38
C LEU A 23 5.91 -2.04 13.19
N VAL A 24 5.71 -1.21 14.22
CA VAL A 24 5.95 0.24 14.12
C VAL A 24 7.41 0.51 13.72
N GLY A 25 7.61 1.34 12.71
CA GLY A 25 8.92 1.68 12.15
C GLY A 25 9.53 0.59 11.27
N GLN A 26 8.83 -0.51 11.02
CA GLN A 26 9.29 -1.57 10.11
C GLN A 26 8.79 -1.33 8.68
N ARG A 27 9.66 -1.59 7.71
CA ARG A 27 9.27 -1.62 6.30
C ARG A 27 8.57 -2.93 5.97
N VAL A 28 7.41 -2.83 5.33
CA VAL A 28 6.65 -3.98 4.84
C VAL A 28 6.30 -3.81 3.37
N VAL A 29 6.13 -4.93 2.69
CA VAL A 29 5.62 -4.97 1.32
C VAL A 29 4.27 -5.66 1.31
N VAL A 30 3.26 -5.02 0.70
CA VAL A 30 1.90 -5.54 0.60
C VAL A 30 1.41 -5.48 -0.85
N ALA A 31 0.73 -6.53 -1.31
CA ALA A 31 0.04 -6.52 -2.61
C ALA A 31 -1.46 -6.47 -2.36
N VAL A 32 -2.12 -5.43 -2.87
CA VAL A 32 -3.45 -5.03 -2.39
C VAL A 32 -4.30 -4.47 -3.53
N TRP A 33 -5.61 -4.48 -3.31
CA TRP A 33 -6.59 -3.74 -4.11
C TRP A 33 -7.03 -2.48 -3.38
N VAL A 34 -7.15 -1.40 -4.14
CA VAL A 34 -7.72 -0.13 -3.67
C VAL A 34 -9.23 -0.29 -3.51
N VAL A 35 -9.71 -0.03 -2.30
CA VAL A 35 -11.14 0.00 -1.98
C VAL A 35 -11.67 1.42 -2.16
N ALA A 36 -10.90 2.42 -1.73
CA ALA A 36 -11.20 3.83 -1.93
C ALA A 36 -9.91 4.66 -1.87
N GLY A 37 -9.85 5.75 -2.64
CA GLY A 37 -8.72 6.68 -2.59
C GLY A 37 -9.21 8.13 -2.61
N ARG A 38 -8.50 9.01 -1.90
CA ARG A 38 -8.75 10.46 -1.88
C ARG A 38 -7.44 11.22 -1.95
N GLU A 39 -7.31 12.12 -2.92
CA GLU A 39 -6.20 13.09 -2.97
C GLU A 39 -6.50 14.26 -2.03
N GLN A 40 -5.47 14.73 -1.33
CA GLN A 40 -5.55 15.82 -0.36
C GLN A 40 -4.34 16.75 -0.52
N GLY A 41 -4.33 17.86 0.23
CA GLY A 41 -3.19 18.78 0.25
C GLY A 41 -2.90 19.42 -1.10
N ARG A 42 -3.95 19.66 -1.92
CA ARG A 42 -3.82 20.17 -3.30
C ARG A 42 -2.94 19.28 -4.20
N GLY A 43 -3.02 17.96 -4.00
CA GLY A 43 -2.27 16.97 -4.77
C GLY A 43 -0.89 16.64 -4.19
N ALA A 44 -0.61 17.03 -2.94
CA ALA A 44 0.65 16.68 -2.27
C ALA A 44 0.69 15.22 -1.80
N PHE A 45 -0.46 14.66 -1.39
CA PHE A 45 -0.55 13.28 -0.93
C PHE A 45 -1.96 12.71 -1.13
N ALA A 46 -2.08 11.38 -1.09
CA ALA A 46 -3.35 10.66 -1.14
C ALA A 46 -3.48 9.71 0.05
N PHE A 47 -4.70 9.59 0.58
CA PHE A 47 -5.08 8.50 1.47
C PHE A 47 -5.76 7.42 0.67
N ILE A 48 -5.26 6.19 0.80
CA ILE A 48 -5.74 5.03 0.05
C ILE A 48 -6.13 3.96 1.06
N ALA A 49 -7.41 3.58 1.06
CA ALA A 49 -7.89 2.41 1.78
C ALA A 49 -7.67 1.17 0.90
N VAL A 50 -6.97 0.18 1.43
CA VAL A 50 -6.56 -1.01 0.69
C VAL A 50 -6.95 -2.30 1.39
N SER A 51 -7.19 -3.36 0.61
CA SER A 51 -7.46 -4.71 1.11
C SER A 51 -6.71 -5.76 0.28
N ASP A 52 -6.23 -6.81 0.93
CA ASP A 52 -5.66 -8.01 0.29
C ASP A 52 -6.62 -9.22 0.40
N GLY A 53 -7.84 -9.02 0.91
CA GLY A 53 -8.82 -10.09 1.14
C GLY A 53 -8.48 -11.04 2.30
N SER A 54 -7.38 -10.83 3.02
CA SER A 54 -7.00 -11.70 4.15
C SER A 54 -7.90 -11.52 5.39
N CYS A 55 -8.60 -10.39 5.48
CA CYS A 55 -9.62 -10.11 6.48
C CYS A 55 -10.59 -9.01 5.99
N PRO A 56 -11.73 -8.80 6.67
CA PRO A 56 -12.69 -7.74 6.31
C PRO A 56 -12.19 -6.31 6.55
N ALA A 57 -11.10 -6.14 7.31
CA ALA A 57 -10.54 -4.84 7.61
C ALA A 57 -9.76 -4.26 6.41
N VAL A 58 -9.73 -2.94 6.33
CA VAL A 58 -8.95 -2.19 5.34
C VAL A 58 -7.79 -1.48 6.01
N LEU A 59 -6.62 -1.51 5.36
CA LEU A 59 -5.46 -0.74 5.80
C LEU A 59 -5.49 0.64 5.14
N GLN A 60 -5.22 1.70 5.91
CA GLN A 60 -5.08 3.04 5.33
C GLN A 60 -3.60 3.28 5.02
N VAL A 61 -3.30 3.63 3.78
CA VAL A 61 -1.97 4.00 3.29
C VAL A 61 -1.95 5.49 2.97
N VAL A 62 -0.85 6.16 3.29
CA VAL A 62 -0.56 7.53 2.87
C VAL A 62 0.51 7.46 1.79
N VAL A 63 0.24 8.07 0.64
CA VAL A 63 1.21 8.15 -0.45
C VAL A 63 1.49 9.61 -0.76
N GLU A 64 2.75 10.02 -0.67
CA GLU A 64 3.20 11.35 -1.08
C GLU A 64 3.45 11.39 -2.58
N ALA A 65 3.10 12.50 -3.24
CA ALA A 65 3.31 12.69 -4.67
C ALA A 65 4.80 12.57 -5.08
N ALA A 66 5.71 12.91 -4.17
CA ALA A 66 7.16 12.84 -4.39
C ALA A 66 7.64 11.41 -4.71
N VAL A 67 6.98 10.38 -4.17
CA VAL A 67 7.32 8.96 -4.40
C VAL A 67 6.97 8.51 -5.81
N LEU A 68 6.07 9.23 -6.51
CA LEU A 68 5.59 8.86 -7.83
C LEU A 68 6.44 9.40 -8.98
N HIS A 69 7.56 10.08 -8.70
CA HIS A 69 8.52 10.54 -9.72
C HIS A 69 7.87 11.27 -10.92
N GLY A 70 6.89 12.13 -10.64
CA GLY A 70 6.16 12.90 -11.66
C GLY A 70 4.88 12.23 -12.19
N ALA A 71 4.58 11.00 -11.80
CA ALA A 71 3.27 10.41 -12.06
C ALA A 71 2.19 10.99 -11.13
N PRO A 72 0.95 11.20 -11.63
CA PRO A 72 -0.13 11.77 -10.83
C PRO A 72 -0.67 10.75 -9.82
N LEU A 73 -0.98 11.22 -8.59
CA LEU A 73 -1.61 10.45 -7.52
C LEU A 73 -2.96 9.85 -7.94
N ALA A 74 -3.68 10.52 -8.85
CA ALA A 74 -4.98 10.10 -9.38
C ALA A 74 -4.96 8.73 -10.07
N ARG A 75 -3.78 8.18 -10.38
CA ARG A 75 -3.65 6.81 -10.89
C ARG A 75 -3.84 5.74 -9.81
N LEU A 76 -3.67 6.10 -8.54
CA LEU A 76 -3.76 5.17 -7.41
C LEU A 76 -5.11 5.22 -6.68
N THR A 77 -5.93 6.24 -6.94
CA THR A 77 -7.20 6.44 -6.22
C THR A 77 -8.41 5.67 -6.74
N PRO A 78 -8.50 5.23 -8.01
CA PRO A 78 -9.65 4.48 -8.49
C PRO A 78 -9.83 3.16 -7.75
N MET A 79 -11.06 2.87 -7.32
CA MET A 79 -11.43 1.57 -6.76
C MET A 79 -11.10 0.43 -7.73
N GLY A 80 -10.62 -0.68 -7.20
CA GLY A 80 -10.24 -1.87 -7.98
C GLY A 80 -8.83 -1.81 -8.56
N THR A 81 -8.13 -0.68 -8.43
CA THR A 81 -6.71 -0.58 -8.80
C THR A 81 -5.90 -1.57 -7.96
N PHE A 82 -5.11 -2.42 -8.62
CA PHE A 82 -4.17 -3.31 -7.96
C PHE A 82 -2.81 -2.62 -7.84
N VAL A 83 -2.22 -2.66 -6.66
CA VAL A 83 -0.92 -2.04 -6.39
C VAL A 83 -0.05 -2.94 -5.51
N LEU A 84 1.25 -2.93 -5.78
CA LEU A 84 2.28 -3.42 -4.88
C LEU A 84 2.85 -2.20 -4.15
N LEU A 85 2.78 -2.20 -2.82
CA LEU A 85 3.21 -1.09 -1.99
C LEU A 85 4.33 -1.55 -1.07
N GLU A 86 5.37 -0.74 -0.99
CA GLU A 86 6.38 -0.82 0.07
C GLU A 86 6.29 0.45 0.90
N GLY A 87 6.29 0.31 2.22
CA GLY A 87 6.18 1.45 3.13
C GLY A 87 6.50 1.08 4.56
N GLU A 88 6.56 2.11 5.41
CA GLU A 88 6.76 1.99 6.86
C GLU A 88 5.40 1.98 7.58
N LEU A 89 5.29 1.19 8.65
CA LEU A 89 4.10 1.08 9.51
C LEU A 89 4.18 1.97 10.75
#